data_AF-A0A034V1Y3-F1
#
_entry.id   AF-A0A034V1Y3-F1
#
_cell.length_a   1.000
_cell.length_b   1.000
_cell.length_c   1.000
_cell.angle_alpha   90.00
_cell.angle_beta   90.00
_cell.angle_gamma   90.00
#
_symmetry.space_group_name_H-M   'P 1'
#
loop_
_entity.id
_entity.type
_entity.pdbx_description
1 polymer ?
#
loop_
_entity_poly.entity_id
_entity_poly.type
_entity_poly.pdbx_seq_one_letter_code
_entity_poly.pdbx_strand_id
1 'polypeptide(L)'
;ERLVHMLALSSYTRQEINSIFEREGLLPCERPTVVYVLKDVAQLSRNVFSLRPNIWKEVDENWPYYNEKELQQMKRRKEQSLRAPNCSIKLTPESSESQSLEEYKEQSL
;
A
#
# COMPACT_ATOMS: atom_id res chain seq x y z
N GLU A 1 4.19 11.53 11.45
CA GLU A 1 4.95 10.67 10.49
C GLU A 1 4.88 9.18 10.81
N ARG A 2 5.13 8.72 12.05
CA ARG A 2 5.15 7.28 12.37
C ARG A 2 3.87 6.50 12.01
N LEU A 3 2.71 7.12 12.24
CA LEU A 3 1.40 6.59 11.85
C LEU A 3 1.26 6.32 10.34
N VAL A 4 1.80 7.23 9.53
CA VAL A 4 1.77 7.13 8.06
C VAL A 4 2.58 5.91 7.63
N HIS A 5 3.79 5.76 8.16
CA HIS A 5 4.67 4.63 7.85
C HIS A 5 4.12 3.29 8.31
N MET A 6 3.47 3.25 9.47
CA MET A 6 2.77 2.06 9.96
C MET A 6 1.64 1.68 8.99
N LEU A 7 0.74 2.62 8.68
CA LEU A 7 -0.40 2.39 7.77
C LEU A 7 0.01 2.10 6.32
N ALA A 8 1.20 2.54 5.90
CA ALA A 8 1.75 2.24 4.60
C ALA A 8 2.13 0.75 4.43
N LEU A 9 2.47 0.08 5.53
CA LEU A 9 2.75 -1.37 5.52
C LEU A 9 1.47 -2.20 5.52
N SER A 10 0.53 -1.87 6.40
CA SER A 10 -0.73 -2.60 6.54
C SER A 10 -1.85 -1.70 7.07
N SER A 11 -3.09 -2.12 6.82
CA SER A 11 -4.27 -1.50 7.41
C SER A 11 -4.47 -2.05 8.82
N TYR A 12 -4.65 -1.18 9.82
CA TYR A 12 -4.76 -1.58 11.23
C TYR A 12 -6.14 -1.27 11.80
N THR A 13 -6.61 -2.10 12.73
CA THR A 13 -7.85 -1.81 13.47
C THR A 13 -7.61 -0.77 14.56
N ARG A 14 -8.67 -0.12 15.03
CA ARG A 14 -8.60 0.80 16.19
C ARG A 14 -7.97 0.12 17.42
N GLN A 15 -8.27 -1.15 17.65
CA GLN A 15 -7.73 -1.88 18.80
C GLN A 15 -6.23 -2.14 18.64
N GLU A 16 -5.78 -2.59 17.47
CA GLU A 16 -4.36 -2.84 17.22
C GLU A 16 -3.53 -1.57 17.33
N ILE A 17 -4.03 -0.46 16.76
CA ILE A 17 -3.38 0.84 16.87
C ILE A 17 -3.21 1.22 18.36
N ASN A 18 -4.27 1.08 19.16
CA ASN A 18 -4.20 1.35 20.59
C ASN A 18 -3.19 0.45 21.30
N SER A 19 -3.16 -0.85 21.01
CA SER A 19 -2.21 -1.79 21.60
C SER A 19 -0.76 -1.49 21.22
N ILE A 20 -0.52 -1.08 19.97
CA ILE A 20 0.82 -0.63 19.53
C ILE A 20 1.24 0.59 20.35
N PHE A 21 0.35 1.57 20.51
CA PHE A 21 0.62 2.77 21.29
C PHE A 21 0.82 2.52 22.78
N GLU A 22 0.03 1.62 23.37
CA GLU A 22 0.23 1.21 24.77
C GLU A 22 1.60 0.57 24.96
N ARG A 23 2.04 -0.28 24.03
CA ARG A 23 3.39 -0.88 24.04
C ARG A 23 4.51 0.15 23.86
N GLU A 24 4.24 1.24 23.15
CA GLU A 24 5.16 2.34 22.94
C GLU A 24 5.23 3.32 24.13
N GLY A 25 4.38 3.15 25.14
CA GLY A 25 4.30 4.06 26.28
C GLY A 25 3.51 5.34 25.98
N LEU A 26 2.65 5.34 24.97
CA LEU A 26 1.87 6.50 24.57
C LEU A 26 0.82 6.82 25.63
N LEU A 27 0.86 8.05 26.14
CA LEU A 27 0.01 8.49 27.24
C LEU A 27 -1.47 8.56 26.81
N PRO A 28 -2.43 8.27 27.72
CA PRO A 28 -3.86 8.38 27.41
C PRO A 28 -4.30 9.78 26.96
N CYS A 29 -3.60 10.83 27.39
CA CYS A 29 -3.88 12.21 27.03
C CYS A 29 -3.59 12.54 25.56
N GLU A 30 -2.70 11.79 24.92
CA GLU A 30 -2.30 11.97 23.51
C GLU A 30 -3.23 11.20 22.56
N ARG A 31 -4.03 10.25 23.07
CA ARG A 31 -5.02 9.47 22.30
C ARG A 31 -5.96 10.33 21.45
N PRO A 32 -6.59 11.41 21.95
CA PRO A 32 -7.43 12.26 21.10
C PRO A 32 -6.66 12.92 19.96
N THR A 33 -5.44 13.42 20.23
CA THR A 33 -4.56 14.01 19.22
C THR A 33 -4.22 13.00 18.13
N VAL A 34 -3.88 11.78 18.54
CA VAL A 34 -3.59 10.67 17.63
C VAL A 34 -4.80 10.29 16.78
N VAL A 35 -6.00 10.23 17.36
CA VAL A 35 -7.24 9.97 16.62
C VAL A 35 -7.53 11.09 15.62
N TYR A 36 -7.23 12.33 15.98
CA TYR A 36 -7.38 13.48 15.08
C TYR A 36 -6.44 13.37 13.88
N VAL A 37 -5.14 13.13 14.13
CA VAL A 37 -4.14 12.90 13.07
C VAL A 37 -4.52 11.69 12.20
N LEU A 38 -5.00 10.59 12.80
CA LEU A 38 -5.47 9.41 12.09
C LEU A 38 -6.61 9.72 11.11
N LYS A 39 -7.55 10.59 11.48
CA LYS A 39 -8.63 11.00 10.57
C LYS A 39 -8.12 11.80 9.38
N ASP A 40 -7.06 12.56 9.58
CA ASP A 40 -6.43 13.38 8.56
C ASP A 40 -5.62 12.53 7.58
N VAL A 41 -4.78 11.63 8.10
CA VAL A 41 -3.87 10.82 7.26
C VAL A 41 -4.47 9.50 6.76
N ALA A 42 -5.51 8.99 7.43
CA ALA A 42 -6.10 7.69 7.15
C ALA A 42 -7.61 7.78 6.86
N GLN A 43 -8.11 6.81 6.10
CA GLN A 43 -9.51 6.57 5.87
C GLN A 43 -9.97 5.42 6.77
N LEU A 44 -11.02 5.67 7.54
CA LEU A 44 -11.68 4.64 8.35
C LEU A 44 -12.72 3.92 7.50
N SER A 45 -12.52 2.63 7.24
CA SER A 45 -13.46 1.77 6.53
C SER A 45 -13.69 0.48 7.32
N ARG A 46 -14.94 0.15 7.64
CA ARG A 46 -15.31 -1.06 8.40
C ARG A 46 -14.45 -1.28 9.67
N ASN A 47 -14.21 -0.20 10.43
CA ASN A 47 -13.37 -0.19 11.64
C ASN A 47 -11.87 -0.47 11.43
N VAL A 48 -11.41 -0.41 10.18
CA VAL A 48 -10.01 -0.53 9.80
C VAL A 48 -9.53 0.81 9.26
N PHE A 49 -8.37 1.26 9.73
CA PHE A 49 -7.70 2.44 9.22
C PHE A 49 -6.79 2.05 8.07
N SER A 50 -6.98 2.70 6.92
CA SER A 50 -6.18 2.54 5.71
C SER A 50 -5.59 3.87 5.30
N LEU A 51 -4.35 3.90 4.80
CA LEU A 51 -3.71 5.16 4.41
C LEU A 51 -4.43 5.81 3.22
N ARG A 52 -4.65 7.14 3.28
CA ARG A 52 -5.32 7.87 2.19
C ARG A 52 -4.40 7.97 0.96
N PRO A 53 -4.96 7.91 -0.28
CA PRO A 53 -4.21 8.08 -1.53
C PRO A 53 -3.27 9.28 -1.55
N ASN A 54 -3.72 10.43 -1.03
CA ASN A 54 -2.94 11.66 -1.03
C ASN A 54 -1.70 11.60 -0.13
N ILE A 55 -1.78 10.81 0.95
CA ILE A 55 -0.75 10.70 1.98
C ILE A 55 0.35 9.73 1.57
N TRP A 56 0.10 8.83 0.61
CA TRP A 56 1.13 7.95 0.05
C TRP A 56 2.32 8.73 -0.54
N LYS A 57 2.11 10.00 -0.93
CA LYS A 57 3.18 10.90 -1.38
C LYS A 57 4.13 11.33 -0.26
N GLU A 58 3.66 11.34 0.99
CA GLU A 58 4.40 11.71 2.20
C GLU A 58 5.07 10.51 2.88
N VAL A 59 4.91 9.30 2.34
CA VAL A 59 5.59 8.10 2.86
C VAL A 59 7.05 8.12 2.40
N ASP A 60 7.97 8.14 3.35
CA ASP A 60 9.41 8.08 3.11
C ASP A 60 9.90 6.65 2.90
N GLU A 61 10.69 6.47 1.85
CA GLU A 61 11.30 5.18 1.50
C GLU A 61 12.52 4.85 2.37
N ASN A 62 13.12 5.87 2.99
CA ASN A 62 14.32 5.75 3.83
C ASN A 62 13.99 5.65 5.33
N TRP A 63 12.77 5.24 5.68
CA TRP A 63 12.37 5.10 7.08
C TRP A 63 13.21 4.03 7.78
N PRO A 64 13.89 4.33 8.91
CA PRO A 64 14.91 3.46 9.51
C PRO A 64 14.37 2.14 10.07
N TYR A 65 13.05 1.99 10.18
CA TYR A 65 12.39 0.76 10.65
C TYR A 65 11.93 -0.15 9.51
N TYR A 66 12.13 0.23 8.24
CA TYR A 66 11.78 -0.63 7.13
C TYR A 66 12.88 -1.63 6.81
N ASN A 67 12.50 -2.90 6.78
CA ASN A 67 13.28 -3.95 6.17
C ASN A 67 13.06 -3.99 4.65
N GLU A 68 13.97 -4.61 3.91
CA GLU A 68 13.87 -4.74 2.44
C GLU A 68 12.52 -5.32 1.97
N LYS A 69 12.00 -6.32 2.69
CA LYS A 69 10.69 -6.92 2.42
C LYS A 69 9.53 -5.94 2.63
N GLU A 70 9.61 -5.14 3.69
CA GLU A 70 8.61 -4.14 4.05
C GLU A 70 8.63 -2.98 3.05
N LEU A 71 9.82 -2.57 2.62
CA LEU A 71 10.00 -1.55 1.58
C LEU A 71 9.37 -1.98 0.26
N GLN A 72 9.60 -3.23 -0.18
CA GLN A 72 8.96 -3.78 -1.39
C GLN A 72 7.44 -3.87 -1.25
N GLN A 73 6.93 -4.22 -0.06
CA GLN A 73 5.49 -4.25 0.20
C GLN A 73 4.87 -2.85 0.17
N MET A 74 5.52 -1.88 0.83
CA MET A 74 5.10 -0.48 0.83
C MET A 74 5.07 0.08 -0.60
N LYS A 75 6.12 -0.12 -1.40
CA LYS A 75 6.17 0.32 -2.81
C LYS A 75 5.01 -0.24 -3.63
N ARG A 76 4.72 -1.54 -3.51
CA ARG A 76 3.56 -2.16 -4.19
C ARG A 76 2.23 -1.53 -3.76
N ARG A 77 2.03 -1.30 -2.46
CA ARG A 77 0.81 -0.67 -1.95
C ARG A 77 0.70 0.81 -2.36
N LYS A 78 1.81 1.53 -2.37
CA LYS A 78 1.91 2.92 -2.83
C LYS A 78 1.48 3.03 -4.28
N GLU A 79 2.00 2.18 -5.15
CA GLU A 79 1.55 2.13 -6.55
C GLU A 79 0.06 1.78 -6.67
N GLN A 80 -0.43 0.79 -5.93
CA GLN A 80 -1.85 0.40 -5.97
C GLN A 80 -2.77 1.53 -5.49
N SER A 81 -2.40 2.22 -4.40
CA SER A 81 -3.22 3.28 -3.84
C SER A 81 -3.18 4.57 -4.66
N LEU A 82 -2.08 4.86 -5.35
CA LEU A 82 -1.98 6.00 -6.27
C LEU A 82 -2.63 5.70 -7.63
N ARG A 83 -2.74 4.43 -8.03
CA ARG A 83 -3.39 4.01 -9.28
C ARG A 83 -4.92 3.91 -9.21
N ALA A 84 -5.55 3.96 -8.02
CA ALA A 84 -7.01 3.80 -7.90
C ALA A 84 -7.74 5.15 -7.80
N PRO A 85 -8.59 5.47 -8.80
CA PRO A 85 -10.04 5.34 -8.58
C PRO A 85 -10.72 4.32 -9.50
N ASN A 86 -10.14 4.01 -10.68
CA ASN A 86 -10.79 3.22 -11.72
C ASN A 86 -9.77 2.31 -12.42
N CYS A 87 -9.54 1.08 -11.99
CA CYS A 87 -9.14 0.04 -12.94
C CYS A 87 -9.27 -1.36 -12.34
N SER A 88 -10.33 -2.03 -12.77
CA SER A 88 -10.46 -3.48 -12.72
C SER A 88 -9.21 -4.14 -13.31
N ILE A 89 -8.68 -5.14 -12.60
CA ILE A 89 -7.97 -6.32 -13.11
C ILE A 89 -7.29 -6.11 -14.48
N LYS A 90 -5.99 -5.88 -14.49
CA LYS A 90 -5.13 -6.44 -15.54
C LYS A 90 -4.12 -7.37 -14.90
N LEU A 91 -4.58 -8.60 -14.68
CA LEU A 91 -3.71 -9.76 -14.79
C LEU A 91 -3.27 -9.82 -16.25
N THR A 92 -2.05 -9.41 -16.53
CA THR A 92 -1.31 -9.85 -17.71
C THR A 92 0.17 -9.86 -17.30
N PRO A 93 0.71 -11.01 -16.84
CA PRO A 93 2.11 -11.27 -17.05
C PRO A 93 2.28 -11.50 -18.55
N GLU A 94 2.47 -10.44 -19.32
CA GLU A 94 3.02 -10.54 -20.67
C GLU A 94 4.50 -10.89 -20.52
N SER A 95 4.75 -12.17 -20.28
CA SER A 95 6.06 -12.77 -20.47
C SER A 95 5.87 -14.27 -20.63
N SER A 96 5.85 -14.75 -21.88
CA SER A 96 6.68 -15.88 -22.32
C SER A 96 6.42 -16.19 -23.79
N GLU A 97 7.52 -16.17 -24.54
CA GLU A 97 7.75 -16.79 -25.84
C GLU A 97 7.06 -18.14 -26.04
N SER A 98 6.58 -18.38 -27.26
CA SER A 98 6.46 -19.70 -27.91
C SER A 98 6.28 -19.43 -29.42
N GLN A 99 7.36 -19.41 -30.19
CA GLN A 99 7.89 -20.53 -31.02
C GLN A 99 7.11 -20.81 -32.32
N SER A 100 7.77 -20.42 -33.42
CA SER A 100 7.99 -21.12 -34.70
C SER A 100 6.88 -21.78 -35.52
N LEU A 101 7.02 -21.53 -36.84
CA LEU A 101 6.65 -22.33 -38.02
C LEU A 101 5.14 -22.50 -38.32
N GLU A 102 4.67 -21.97 -39.45
CA GLU A 102 4.77 -22.66 -40.76
C GLU A 102 4.38 -21.69 -41.89
N GLU A 103 5.41 -21.31 -42.64
CA GLU A 103 5.42 -21.22 -44.09
C GLU A 103 4.36 -22.13 -44.74
N TYR A 104 3.33 -21.60 -45.41
CA TYR A 104 2.75 -22.21 -46.62
C TYR A 104 1.86 -21.21 -47.38
N LYS A 105 2.25 -20.98 -48.64
CA LYS A 105 1.40 -20.70 -49.80
C LYS A 105 1.13 -19.24 -50.18
N GLU A 106 2.19 -18.48 -50.43
CA GLU A 106 2.22 -17.68 -51.66
C GLU A 106 2.37 -18.64 -52.86
N GLN A 107 1.27 -19.26 -53.27
CA GLN A 107 1.07 -19.64 -54.68
C GLN A 107 0.91 -18.31 -55.41
N SER A 108 1.96 -17.71 -55.98
CA SER A 108 2.73 -18.20 -57.13
C SER A 108 1.83 -18.67 -58.27
N LEU A 109 1.74 -17.78 -59.27
CA LEU A 109 1.12 -17.85 -60.59
C LEU A 109 -0.39 -17.57 -60.68
#